data_AF-A0A830C071-F1
#
_entry.id   AF-A0A830C071-F1
#
_cell.length_a   1.000
_cell.length_b   1.000
_cell.length_c   1.000
_cell.angle_alpha   90.00
_cell.angle_beta   90.00
_cell.angle_gamma   90.00
#
_symmetry.space_group_name_H-M   'P 1'
#
loop_
_entity.id
_entity.type
_entity.pdbx_description
1 polymer ?
#
loop_
_entity_poly.entity_id
_entity_poly.type
_entity_poly.pdbx_seq_one_letter_code
_entity_poly.pdbx_strand_id
1 'polypeptide(L)'
;MLGVYMQRATVVLFLFSLPIVVVYLLSRQLLLTLGESEKVSALAALYVYGLIPQVFAYAANFPIQKFLQAQSIVGPSAWMSLGALGFHLAMCWFAVYKAGWGLLGVALVLSLSWWIIVLAQFAYIVLSPKCKDTWKGFKWEAFTGLWDFVKLSIASAVMLCLETWYYQVLVLIARLLENPELALDALSVW
;
A
#
# COMPACT_ATOMS: atom_id res chain seq x y z
N MET A 1 10.37 5.90 -22.91
CA MET A 1 10.69 6.65 -21.66
C MET A 1 9.79 6.27 -20.48
N LEU A 2 8.46 6.25 -20.63
CA LEU A 2 7.54 6.02 -19.50
C LEU A 2 7.81 4.72 -18.71
N GLY A 3 8.09 3.60 -19.39
CA GLY A 3 8.43 2.34 -18.72
C GLY A 3 9.71 2.39 -17.86
N VAL A 4 10.70 3.18 -18.27
CA VAL A 4 11.93 3.38 -17.49
C VAL A 4 11.64 4.21 -16.24
N TYR A 5 10.79 5.24 -16.34
CA TYR A 5 10.35 6.01 -15.16
C TYR A 5 9.56 5.14 -14.17
N MET A 6 8.68 4.27 -14.65
CA MET A 6 7.97 3.31 -13.78
C MET A 6 8.95 2.38 -13.06
N GLN A 7 9.91 1.80 -13.78
CA GLN A 7 10.94 0.93 -13.18
C GLN A 7 11.78 1.69 -12.16
N ARG A 8 12.24 2.91 -12.48
CA ARG A 8 13.00 3.77 -11.58
C ARG A 8 12.23 4.09 -10.31
N ALA A 9 10.98 4.50 -10.44
CA ALA A 9 10.09 4.78 -9.31
C ALA A 9 9.91 3.54 -8.43
N THR A 10 9.75 2.36 -9.05
CA THR A 10 9.68 1.08 -8.34
C THR A 10 10.95 0.83 -7.54
N VAL A 11 12.14 0.94 -8.16
CA VAL A 11 13.42 0.77 -7.45
C VAL A 11 13.53 1.71 -6.24
N VAL A 12 13.24 3.01 -6.43
CA VAL A 12 13.27 3.99 -5.35
C VAL A 12 12.30 3.60 -4.23
N LEU A 13 11.04 3.29 -4.54
CA LEU A 13 10.05 2.93 -3.52
C LEU A 13 10.40 1.62 -2.79
N PHE A 14 11.02 0.64 -3.47
CA PHE A 14 11.52 -0.57 -2.81
C PHE A 14 12.65 -0.25 -1.82
N LEU A 15 13.57 0.67 -2.15
CA LEU A 15 14.61 1.11 -1.23
C LEU A 15 14.02 1.83 0.00
N PHE A 16 13.00 2.69 -0.20
CA PHE A 16 12.29 3.35 0.90
C PHE A 16 11.38 2.40 1.69
N SER A 17 10.99 1.26 1.13
CA SER A 17 10.23 0.23 1.86
C SER A 17 11.06 -0.43 2.95
N LEU A 18 12.39 -0.51 2.79
CA LEU A 18 13.29 -1.12 3.79
C LEU A 18 13.23 -0.45 5.17
N PRO A 19 13.42 0.89 5.32
CA PRO A 19 13.25 1.53 6.62
C PRO A 19 11.82 1.44 7.15
N ILE A 20 10.79 1.42 6.28
CA ILE A 20 9.40 1.23 6.71
C ILE A 20 9.23 -0.16 7.33
N VAL A 21 9.82 -1.20 6.75
CA VAL A 21 9.78 -2.55 7.31
C VAL A 21 10.48 -2.61 8.67
N VAL A 22 11.59 -1.89 8.87
CA VAL A 22 12.22 -1.78 10.18
C VAL A 22 11.26 -1.18 11.22
N VAL A 23 10.54 -0.11 10.86
CA VAL A 23 9.50 0.47 11.73
C VAL A 23 8.38 -0.55 12.02
N TYR A 24 7.96 -1.33 11.02
CA TYR A 24 6.93 -2.37 11.19
C TYR A 24 7.39 -3.46 12.17
N LEU A 25 8.65 -3.89 12.07
CA LEU A 25 9.24 -4.88 12.98
C LEU A 25 9.30 -4.36 14.43
N LEU A 26 9.56 -3.06 14.60
CA LEU A 26 9.61 -2.38 15.91
C LEU A 26 8.23 -1.93 16.43
N SER A 27 7.14 -2.22 15.71
CA SER A 27 5.82 -1.68 16.02
C SER A 27 5.35 -2.01 17.44
N ARG A 28 5.64 -3.20 17.98
CA ARG A 28 5.32 -3.56 19.37
C ARG A 28 6.01 -2.63 20.36
N GLN A 29 7.32 -2.44 20.21
CA GLN A 29 8.11 -1.62 21.14
C GLN A 29 7.69 -0.15 21.04
N LEU A 30 7.46 0.34 19.82
CA LEU A 30 6.98 1.70 19.60
C LEU A 30 5.63 1.93 20.31
N LEU A 31 4.67 1.02 20.18
CA LEU A 31 3.38 1.13 20.86
C LEU A 31 3.50 1.08 22.38
N LEU A 32 4.33 0.19 22.92
CA LEU A 32 4.63 0.15 24.36
C LEU A 32 5.24 1.47 24.85
N THR A 33 6.16 2.07 24.10
CA THR A 33 6.76 3.37 24.47
C THR A 33 5.76 4.53 24.40
N LEU A 34 4.70 4.40 23.60
CA LEU A 34 3.59 5.35 23.54
C LEU A 34 2.55 5.14 24.66
N GLY A 35 2.76 4.16 25.55
CA GLY A 35 1.89 3.88 26.70
C GLY A 35 0.77 2.90 26.42
N GLU A 36 0.76 2.23 25.26
CA GLU A 36 -0.24 1.21 24.95
C GLU A 36 -0.03 -0.06 25.80
N SER A 37 -1.15 -0.74 26.11
CA SER A 37 -1.08 -1.99 26.87
C SER A 37 -0.33 -3.09 26.12
N GLU A 38 0.26 -4.03 26.85
CA GLU A 38 0.99 -5.15 26.25
C GLU A 38 0.14 -5.97 25.29
N LYS A 39 -1.13 -6.23 25.66
CA LYS A 39 -2.07 -6.98 24.85
C LYS A 39 -2.38 -6.28 23.51
N VAL A 40 -2.66 -4.98 23.55
CA VAL A 40 -2.94 -4.18 22.34
C VAL A 40 -1.70 -4.10 21.45
N SER A 41 -0.55 -3.80 22.05
CA SER A 41 0.72 -3.71 21.33
C SER A 41 1.10 -5.02 20.65
N ALA A 42 0.87 -6.16 21.30
CA ALA A 42 1.14 -7.48 20.72
C ALA A 42 0.21 -7.81 19.53
N LEU A 43 -1.09 -7.54 19.65
CA LEU A 43 -2.06 -7.78 18.58
C LEU A 43 -1.84 -6.86 17.37
N ALA A 44 -1.60 -5.57 17.63
CA ALA A 44 -1.29 -4.60 16.58
C ALA A 44 -0.02 -4.98 15.82
N ALA A 45 1.05 -5.35 16.55
CA ALA A 45 2.29 -5.81 15.93
C ALA A 45 2.09 -7.07 15.09
N LEU A 46 1.33 -8.05 15.59
CA LEU A 46 1.02 -9.27 14.84
C LEU A 46 0.34 -8.96 13.50
N TYR A 47 -0.63 -8.03 13.50
CA TYR A 47 -1.28 -7.59 12.27
C TYR A 47 -0.30 -6.88 11.33
N VAL A 48 0.49 -5.92 11.85
CA VAL A 48 1.49 -5.17 11.10
C VAL A 48 2.55 -6.08 10.47
N TYR A 49 2.97 -7.15 11.15
CA TYR A 49 3.89 -8.13 10.59
C TYR A 49 3.31 -8.84 9.35
N GLY A 50 2.02 -9.15 9.37
CA GLY A 50 1.31 -9.70 8.20
C GLY A 50 1.18 -8.72 7.02
N LEU A 51 1.35 -7.41 7.26
CA LEU A 51 1.35 -6.37 6.24
C LEU A 51 2.73 -6.09 5.62
N ILE A 52 3.82 -6.68 6.13
CA ILE A 52 5.16 -6.48 5.55
C ILE A 52 5.20 -6.77 4.03
N PRO A 53 4.59 -7.85 3.52
CA PRO A 53 4.56 -8.10 2.07
C PRO A 53 3.75 -7.03 1.30
N GLN A 54 2.72 -6.45 1.91
CA GLN A 54 1.93 -5.36 1.31
C GLN A 54 2.76 -4.11 1.07
N VAL A 55 3.72 -3.78 1.94
CA VAL A 55 4.61 -2.61 1.76
C VAL A 55 5.30 -2.67 0.39
N PHE A 56 5.83 -3.84 0.03
CA PHE A 56 6.48 -4.04 -1.27
C PHE A 56 5.48 -4.13 -2.43
N ALA A 57 4.27 -4.66 -2.19
CA ALA A 57 3.21 -4.62 -3.18
C ALA A 57 2.84 -3.17 -3.53
N TYR A 58 2.76 -2.27 -2.54
CA TYR A 58 2.54 -0.84 -2.77
C TYR A 58 3.69 -0.18 -3.52
N ALA A 59 4.94 -0.51 -3.19
CA ALA A 59 6.10 -0.02 -3.91
C ALA A 59 6.09 -0.37 -5.42
N ALA A 60 5.49 -1.50 -5.79
CA ALA A 60 5.25 -1.87 -7.18
C ALA A 60 3.96 -1.27 -7.76
N ASN A 61 2.86 -1.30 -7.00
CA ASN A 61 1.54 -0.90 -7.46
C ASN A 61 1.46 0.59 -7.79
N PHE A 62 2.01 1.48 -6.96
CA PHE A 62 1.89 2.91 -7.21
C PHE A 62 2.55 3.36 -8.53
N PRO A 63 3.79 2.95 -8.86
CA PRO A 63 4.37 3.21 -10.18
C PRO A 63 3.55 2.62 -11.33
N ILE A 64 3.07 1.39 -11.20
CA ILE A 64 2.24 0.72 -12.23
C ILE A 64 0.95 1.51 -12.48
N GLN A 65 0.27 1.93 -11.42
CA GLN A 65 -0.94 2.74 -11.53
C GLN A 65 -0.66 4.07 -12.21
N LYS A 66 0.43 4.76 -11.85
CA LYS A 66 0.81 6.02 -12.51
C LYS A 66 1.20 5.81 -13.98
N PHE A 67 1.86 4.71 -14.30
CA PHE A 67 2.17 4.34 -15.69
C PHE A 67 0.89 4.17 -16.52
N LEU A 68 -0.10 3.44 -16.00
CA LEU A 68 -1.37 3.22 -16.69
C LEU A 68 -2.22 4.51 -16.77
N GLN A 69 -2.31 5.27 -15.67
CA GLN A 69 -3.05 6.54 -15.60
C GLN A 69 -2.49 7.61 -16.53
N ALA A 70 -1.16 7.72 -16.67
CA ALA A 70 -0.52 8.67 -17.58
C ALA A 70 -0.87 8.41 -19.07
N GLN A 71 -1.40 7.23 -19.38
CA GLN A 71 -1.88 6.84 -20.70
C GLN A 71 -3.41 6.80 -20.79
N SER A 72 -4.11 7.31 -19.77
CA SER A 72 -5.58 7.24 -19.63
C SER A 72 -6.14 5.80 -19.61
N ILE A 73 -5.35 4.81 -19.18
CA ILE A 73 -5.75 3.41 -19.09
C ILE A 73 -6.23 3.11 -17.65
N VAL A 74 -7.46 3.51 -17.33
CA VAL A 74 -8.02 3.32 -15.97
C VAL A 74 -9.01 2.16 -15.87
N GLY A 75 -9.77 1.87 -16.94
CA GLY A 75 -10.79 0.82 -16.95
C GLY A 75 -10.26 -0.58 -16.57
N PRO A 76 -9.19 -1.10 -17.21
CA PRO A 76 -8.62 -2.40 -16.85
C PRO A 76 -8.18 -2.47 -15.39
N SER A 77 -7.57 -1.39 -14.86
CA SER A 77 -7.16 -1.31 -13.46
C SER A 77 -8.35 -1.44 -12.51
N ALA A 78 -9.47 -0.76 -12.82
CA ALA A 78 -10.70 -0.84 -12.04
C ALA A 78 -11.27 -2.27 -12.01
N TRP A 79 -11.39 -2.93 -13.16
CA TRP A 79 -11.91 -4.29 -13.24
C TRP A 79 -11.02 -5.32 -12.53
N MET A 80 -9.70 -5.20 -12.65
CA MET A 80 -8.76 -6.06 -11.91
C MET A 80 -8.88 -5.84 -10.40
N SER A 81 -9.05 -4.58 -9.96
CA SER A 81 -9.23 -4.24 -8.55
C SER A 81 -10.55 -4.78 -8.00
N LEU A 82 -11.63 -4.74 -8.80
CA LEU A 82 -12.92 -5.33 -8.44
C LEU A 82 -12.83 -6.85 -8.29
N GLY A 83 -12.14 -7.53 -9.22
CA GLY A 83 -11.90 -8.97 -9.10
C GLY A 83 -11.07 -9.33 -7.86
N ALA A 84 -10.01 -8.56 -7.58
CA ALA A 84 -9.19 -8.73 -6.39
C ALA A 84 -9.98 -8.48 -5.09
N LEU A 85 -10.93 -7.54 -5.09
CA LEU A 85 -11.86 -7.32 -3.98
C LEU A 85 -12.75 -8.55 -3.75
N GLY A 86 -13.32 -9.12 -4.80
CA GLY A 86 -14.11 -10.36 -4.69
C GLY A 86 -13.31 -11.52 -4.10
N PHE A 87 -12.08 -11.71 -4.60
CA PHE A 87 -11.13 -12.68 -4.02
C PHE A 87 -10.82 -12.37 -2.55
N HIS A 88 -10.54 -11.11 -2.23
CA HIS A 88 -10.21 -10.67 -0.88
C HIS A 88 -11.33 -11.02 0.11
N LEU A 89 -12.58 -10.71 -0.24
CA LEU A 89 -13.75 -11.02 0.60
C LEU A 89 -13.90 -12.52 0.84
N ALA A 90 -13.81 -13.32 -0.22
CA ALA A 90 -13.91 -14.78 -0.12
C ALA A 90 -12.79 -15.37 0.76
N MET A 91 -11.56 -14.89 0.57
CA MET A 91 -10.40 -15.38 1.33
C MET A 91 -10.40 -14.90 2.77
N CYS A 92 -10.87 -13.68 3.06
CA CYS A 92 -11.04 -13.21 4.44
C CYS A 92 -12.09 -14.05 5.17
N TRP A 93 -13.23 -14.34 4.53
CA TRP A 93 -14.24 -15.24 5.10
C TRP A 93 -13.64 -16.63 5.39
N PHE A 94 -12.91 -17.20 4.44
CA PHE A 94 -12.27 -18.49 4.61
C PHE A 94 -11.24 -18.48 5.74
N ALA A 95 -10.32 -17.50 5.75
CA ALA A 95 -9.25 -17.39 6.73
C ALA A 95 -9.80 -17.26 8.17
N VAL A 96 -10.86 -16.48 8.35
CA VAL A 96 -11.48 -16.24 9.66
C VAL A 96 -12.37 -17.41 10.09
N TYR A 97 -13.34 -17.79 9.27
CA TYR A 97 -14.42 -18.69 9.69
C TYR A 97 -14.16 -20.17 9.42
N LYS A 98 -13.27 -20.50 8.48
CA LYS A 98 -13.00 -21.90 8.10
C LYS A 98 -11.62 -22.37 8.53
N ALA A 99 -10.59 -21.54 8.34
CA ALA A 99 -9.21 -21.94 8.56
C ALA A 99 -8.67 -21.52 9.94
N GLY A 100 -9.33 -20.61 10.64
CA GLY A 100 -8.93 -20.16 11.99
C GLY A 100 -7.57 -19.46 12.02
N TRP A 101 -7.15 -18.81 10.93
CA TRP A 101 -5.84 -18.17 10.82
C TRP A 101 -5.72 -16.87 11.65
N GLY A 102 -6.83 -16.43 12.24
CA GLY A 102 -6.89 -15.27 13.13
C GLY A 102 -6.42 -13.97 12.46
N LEU A 103 -5.94 -13.04 13.29
CA LEU A 103 -5.59 -11.68 12.87
C LEU A 103 -4.44 -11.65 11.86
N LEU A 104 -3.43 -12.52 12.03
CA LEU A 104 -2.31 -12.64 11.10
C LEU A 104 -2.79 -13.12 9.71
N GLY A 105 -3.70 -14.10 9.69
CA GLY A 105 -4.28 -14.62 8.45
C GLY A 105 -4.96 -13.54 7.63
N VAL A 106 -5.76 -12.68 8.27
CA VAL A 106 -6.45 -11.58 7.60
C VAL A 106 -5.45 -10.57 7.01
N ALA A 107 -4.40 -10.21 7.76
CA ALA A 107 -3.33 -9.33 7.27
C ALA A 107 -2.61 -9.93 6.06
N LEU A 108 -2.31 -11.23 6.08
CA LEU A 108 -1.66 -11.93 4.97
C LEU A 108 -2.57 -12.05 3.74
N VAL A 109 -3.87 -12.28 3.93
CA VAL A 109 -4.85 -12.26 2.83
C VAL A 109 -4.89 -10.88 2.19
N LEU A 110 -4.88 -9.80 2.97
CA LEU A 110 -4.79 -8.44 2.44
C LEU A 110 -3.51 -8.23 1.63
N SER A 111 -2.36 -8.62 2.17
CA SER A 111 -1.08 -8.59 1.46
C SER A 111 -1.12 -9.37 0.14
N LEU A 112 -1.72 -10.56 0.13
CA LEU A 112 -1.88 -11.39 -1.06
C LEU A 112 -2.78 -10.72 -2.11
N SER A 113 -3.90 -10.13 -1.69
CA SER A 113 -4.81 -9.41 -2.59
C SER A 113 -4.11 -8.27 -3.34
N TRP A 114 -3.23 -7.53 -2.66
CA TRP A 114 -2.43 -6.48 -3.31
C TRP A 114 -1.42 -7.03 -4.31
N TRP A 115 -0.77 -8.15 -3.99
CA TRP A 115 0.13 -8.80 -4.95
C TRP A 115 -0.62 -9.34 -6.18
N ILE A 116 -1.84 -9.84 -6.02
CA ILE A 116 -2.69 -10.23 -7.16
C ILE A 116 -2.95 -9.02 -8.06
N ILE A 117 -3.25 -7.85 -7.49
CA ILE A 117 -3.44 -6.61 -8.26
C ILE A 117 -2.14 -6.24 -9.01
N VAL A 118 -1.00 -6.26 -8.34
CA VAL A 118 0.31 -5.96 -8.95
C VAL A 118 0.59 -6.90 -10.13
N LEU A 119 0.44 -8.21 -9.93
CA LEU A 119 0.71 -9.20 -10.95
C LEU A 119 -0.26 -9.08 -12.14
N ALA A 120 -1.55 -8.86 -11.87
CA ALA A 120 -2.55 -8.70 -12.92
C ALA A 120 -2.29 -7.42 -13.75
N GLN A 121 -2.02 -6.30 -13.09
CA GLN A 121 -1.72 -5.05 -13.78
C GLN A 121 -0.40 -5.11 -14.56
N PHE A 122 0.64 -5.74 -14.00
CA PHE A 122 1.90 -5.91 -14.70
C PHE A 122 1.76 -6.86 -15.90
N ALA A 123 1.02 -7.97 -15.76
CA ALA A 123 0.69 -8.85 -16.87
C ALA A 123 -0.05 -8.09 -17.98
N TYR A 124 -1.01 -7.23 -17.62
CA TYR A 124 -1.68 -6.35 -18.59
C TYR A 124 -0.69 -5.43 -19.32
N ILE A 125 0.27 -4.81 -18.62
CA ILE A 125 1.30 -3.95 -19.24
C ILE A 125 2.15 -4.73 -20.26
N VAL A 126 2.54 -5.97 -19.92
CA VAL A 126 3.40 -6.79 -20.77
C VAL A 126 2.64 -7.33 -21.98
N LEU A 127 1.38 -7.74 -21.80
CA LEU A 127 0.60 -8.44 -22.83
C LEU A 127 -0.23 -7.52 -23.72
N SER A 128 -0.66 -6.35 -23.22
CA SER A 128 -1.58 -5.48 -23.93
C SER A 128 -0.90 -4.74 -25.09
N PRO A 129 -1.51 -4.72 -26.30
CA PRO A 129 -1.06 -3.87 -27.39
C PRO A 129 -0.96 -2.38 -27.03
N LYS A 130 -1.82 -1.91 -26.11
CA LYS A 130 -1.87 -0.50 -25.69
C LYS A 130 -0.60 -0.02 -24.99
N CYS A 131 0.14 -0.94 -24.37
CA CYS A 131 1.36 -0.61 -23.62
C CYS A 131 2.63 -0.93 -24.40
N LYS A 132 2.54 -1.45 -25.64
CA LYS A 132 3.70 -1.88 -26.43
C LYS A 132 4.70 -0.78 -26.70
N ASP A 133 4.26 0.48 -26.81
CA ASP A 133 5.16 1.61 -27.11
C ASP A 133 5.75 2.26 -25.87
N THR A 134 5.07 2.15 -24.74
CA THR A 134 5.49 2.72 -23.46
C THR A 134 6.28 1.75 -22.60
N TRP A 135 6.06 0.44 -22.76
CA TRP A 135 6.81 -0.66 -22.15
C TRP A 135 7.62 -1.43 -23.20
N LYS A 136 8.94 -1.35 -23.11
CA LYS A 136 9.90 -2.04 -24.00
C LYS A 136 10.78 -3.03 -23.23
N GLY A 137 10.27 -3.57 -22.12
CA GLY A 137 10.98 -4.49 -21.22
C GLY A 137 11.84 -3.80 -20.16
N PHE A 138 12.56 -4.62 -19.39
CA PHE A 138 13.45 -4.16 -18.33
C PHE A 138 14.69 -3.47 -18.89
N LYS A 139 15.12 -2.40 -18.21
CA LYS A 139 16.16 -1.48 -18.67
C LYS A 139 17.07 -1.09 -17.51
N TRP A 140 18.37 -1.21 -17.69
CA TRP A 140 19.37 -0.85 -16.67
C TRP A 140 19.35 0.65 -16.36
N GLU A 141 18.86 1.47 -17.29
CA GLU A 141 18.62 2.91 -17.12
C GLU A 141 17.64 3.22 -15.97
N ALA A 142 16.88 2.23 -15.48
CA ALA A 142 16.06 2.37 -14.28
C ALA A 142 16.87 2.60 -13.00
N PHE A 143 18.13 2.16 -12.96
CA PHE A 143 19.02 2.29 -11.80
C PHE A 143 19.86 3.58 -11.82
N THR A 144 19.72 4.42 -12.85
CA THR A 144 20.43 5.70 -12.96
C THR A 144 19.54 6.86 -12.55
N GLY A 145 20.14 7.97 -12.09
CA GLY A 145 19.40 9.19 -11.73
C GLY A 145 18.43 9.05 -10.55
N LEU A 146 18.64 8.07 -9.67
CA LEU A 146 17.74 7.80 -8.54
C LEU A 146 17.62 9.01 -7.60
N TRP A 147 18.72 9.68 -7.31
CA TRP A 147 18.73 10.81 -6.38
C TRP A 147 17.96 12.02 -6.92
N ASP A 148 18.10 12.32 -8.21
CA ASP A 148 17.35 13.41 -8.84
C ASP A 148 15.85 13.08 -8.89
N PHE A 149 15.51 11.80 -9.12
CA PHE A 149 14.13 11.33 -9.02
C PHE A 149 13.57 11.51 -7.60
N VAL A 150 14.35 11.19 -6.56
CA VAL A 150 13.97 11.38 -5.15
C VAL A 150 13.74 12.87 -4.85
N LYS A 151 14.65 13.76 -5.27
CA LYS A 151 14.49 15.20 -5.09
C LYS A 151 13.21 15.74 -5.70
N LEU A 152 12.86 15.26 -6.90
CA LEU A 152 11.62 15.67 -7.56
C LEU A 152 10.37 15.11 -6.84
N SER A 153 10.49 13.92 -6.26
CA SER A 153 9.36 13.22 -5.61
C SER A 153 9.10 13.69 -4.17
N ILE A 154 10.04 14.39 -3.53
CA ILE A 154 9.96 14.72 -2.11
C ILE A 154 8.76 15.62 -1.79
N ALA A 155 8.45 16.59 -2.65
CA ALA A 155 7.33 17.49 -2.44
C ALA A 155 5.99 16.74 -2.45
N SER A 156 5.81 15.82 -3.40
CA SER A 156 4.61 14.96 -3.46
C SER A 156 4.54 14.00 -2.27
N ALA A 157 5.67 13.46 -1.83
CA ALA A 157 5.72 12.60 -0.64
C ALA A 157 5.31 13.36 0.62
N VAL A 158 5.87 14.57 0.84
CA VAL A 158 5.52 15.42 1.98
C VAL A 158 4.04 15.79 1.96
N MET A 159 3.50 16.17 0.79
CA MET A 159 2.08 16.49 0.64
C MET A 159 1.17 15.32 1.07
N LEU A 160 1.43 14.10 0.56
CA LEU A 160 0.65 12.91 0.91
C LEU A 160 0.80 12.52 2.40
N CYS A 161 2.00 12.66 2.96
CA CYS A 161 2.23 12.44 4.39
C CYS A 161 1.42 13.41 5.23
N LEU A 162 1.44 14.71 4.89
CA LEU A 162 0.69 15.73 5.61
C LEU A 162 -0.81 15.50 5.51
N GLU A 163 -1.33 15.14 4.33
CA GLU A 163 -2.74 14.78 4.13
C GLU A 163 -3.15 13.59 5.02
N THR A 164 -2.33 12.54 5.03
CA THR A 164 -2.60 11.34 5.83
C THR A 164 -2.51 11.63 7.33
N TRP A 165 -1.46 12.32 7.78
CA TRP A 165 -1.25 12.65 9.18
C TRP A 165 -2.30 13.62 9.71
N TYR A 166 -2.70 14.60 8.90
CA TYR A 166 -3.81 15.50 9.23
C TYR A 166 -5.07 14.69 9.60
N TYR A 167 -5.42 13.68 8.78
CA TYR A 167 -6.57 12.84 9.07
C TYR A 167 -6.39 12.01 10.36
N GLN A 168 -5.20 11.46 10.60
CA GLN A 168 -4.93 10.74 11.86
C GLN A 168 -5.04 11.65 13.09
N VAL A 169 -4.57 12.89 12.99
CA VAL A 169 -4.73 13.89 14.05
C VAL A 169 -6.20 14.20 14.31
N LEU A 170 -7.02 14.35 13.26
CA LEU A 170 -8.46 14.54 13.41
C LEU A 170 -9.12 13.36 14.13
N VAL A 171 -8.77 12.12 13.77
CA VAL A 171 -9.27 10.92 14.43
C VAL A 171 -8.89 10.90 15.92
N LEU A 172 -7.66 11.31 16.26
CA LEU A 172 -7.23 11.40 17.66
C LEU A 172 -7.97 12.51 18.43
N ILE A 173 -8.21 13.66 17.82
CA ILE A 173 -8.97 14.75 18.44
C ILE A 173 -10.45 14.35 18.61
N ALA A 174 -11.05 13.66 17.64
CA ALA A 174 -12.42 13.20 17.73
C ALA A 174 -12.66 12.29 18.94
N ARG A 175 -11.64 11.52 19.35
CA ARG A 175 -11.68 10.71 20.58
C ARG A 175 -11.83 11.53 21.86
N LEU A 176 -11.51 12.82 21.84
CA LEU A 176 -11.57 13.71 23.01
C LEU A 176 -12.89 14.51 23.10
N LEU A 177 -13.77 14.39 22.12
CA LEU A 177 -15.08 15.07 22.11
C LEU A 177 -16.08 14.38 23.03
N GLU A 178 -17.17 15.07 23.38
CA GLU A 178 -18.20 14.57 24.30
C GLU A 178 -18.85 13.26 23.83
N ASN A 179 -18.98 13.06 22.51
CA ASN A 179 -19.48 11.82 21.90
C ASN A 179 -18.47 11.29 20.87
N PRO A 180 -17.41 10.58 21.29
CA PRO A 180 -16.35 10.10 20.42
C PRO A 180 -16.83 9.23 19.26
N GLU A 181 -17.80 8.34 19.51
CA GLU A 181 -18.38 7.45 18.50
C GLU A 181 -19.06 8.25 17.38
N LEU A 182 -19.95 9.18 17.74
CA LEU A 182 -20.64 10.04 16.77
C LEU A 182 -19.66 10.92 15.98
N ALA A 183 -18.63 11.45 16.63
CA ALA A 183 -17.62 12.27 15.97
C ALA A 183 -16.76 11.45 15.00
N LEU A 184 -16.39 10.22 15.37
CA LEU A 184 -15.66 9.30 14.49
C LEU A 184 -16.53 8.85 13.31
N ASP A 185 -17.80 8.53 13.55
CA ASP A 185 -18.76 8.18 12.51
C ASP A 185 -18.95 9.33 11.51
N ALA A 186 -19.06 10.58 12.00
CA ALA A 186 -19.15 11.76 11.14
C ALA A 186 -17.88 11.95 10.28
N LEU A 187 -16.70 11.62 10.79
CA LEU A 187 -15.44 11.66 10.03
C LEU A 187 -15.31 10.53 8.99
N SER A 188 -16.14 9.48 9.08
CA SER A 188 -16.13 8.32 8.17
C SER A 188 -17.01 8.51 6.92
N VAL A 189 -17.94 9.45 6.96
CA VAL A 189 -18.80 9.83 5.82
C VAL A 189 -18.03 10.84 4.96
N TRP A 190 -17.40 10.34 3.90
CA TRP A 190 -16.73 11.12 2.85
C TRP A 190 -17.46 10.98 1.52
#